data_AF-G4CLG3-F1
#
_entry.id   AF-G4CLG3-F1
#
_cell.length_a   1.000
_cell.length_b   1.000
_cell.length_c   1.000
_cell.angle_alpha   90.00
_cell.angle_beta   90.00
_cell.angle_gamma   90.00
#
_symmetry.space_group_name_H-M   'P 1'
#
loop_
_entity.id
_entity.type
_entity.pdbx_description
1 polymer ?
#
loop_
_entity_poly.entity_id
_entity_poly.type
_entity_poly.pdbx_seq_one_letter_code
_entity_poly.pdbx_strand_id
1 'polypeptide(L)'
;MAAVNYESNHSDNQFMLKTLTFAVLHFGVAFTIAYVLTGSIGISSAVALIEPLANTVVFYFHEKAWQRFGKKEQLAQAEKHRFPLHQCVGN
;
A
#
# COMPACT_ATOMS: atom_id res chain seq x y z
N MET A 1 11.56 -34.79 -22.13
CA MET A 1 12.01 -33.74 -21.18
C MET A 1 11.47 -32.33 -21.55
N ALA A 2 10.24 -32.19 -22.07
CA ALA A 2 9.68 -30.87 -22.43
C ALA A 2 8.38 -30.50 -21.68
N ALA A 3 7.73 -31.45 -20.98
CA ALA A 3 6.45 -31.23 -20.31
C ALA A 3 6.54 -30.65 -18.88
N VAL A 4 7.73 -30.66 -18.26
CA VAL A 4 7.93 -30.18 -16.87
C VAL A 4 8.15 -28.65 -16.80
N ASN A 5 8.57 -28.01 -17.91
CA ASN A 5 8.84 -26.56 -17.96
C ASN A 5 7.59 -25.68 -18.13
N TYR A 6 6.45 -26.26 -18.53
CA TYR A 6 5.19 -25.52 -18.74
C TYR A 6 4.36 -25.40 -17.45
N GLU A 7 4.43 -26.43 -16.59
CA GLU A 7 3.68 -26.48 -15.32
C GLU A 7 4.23 -25.47 -14.29
N SER A 8 5.55 -25.21 -14.29
CA SER A 8 6.17 -24.21 -13.41
C SER A 8 5.88 -22.77 -13.83
N ASN A 9 5.53 -22.51 -15.09
CA ASN A 9 5.13 -21.18 -15.53
C ASN A 9 3.68 -20.86 -15.15
N HIS A 10 2.81 -21.83 -14.87
CA HIS A 10 1.39 -21.53 -14.72
C HIS A 10 1.05 -20.90 -13.36
N SER A 11 1.80 -21.15 -12.29
CA SER A 11 1.48 -20.63 -10.94
C SER A 11 2.08 -19.25 -10.66
N ASP A 12 3.31 -18.99 -11.12
CA ASP A 12 3.97 -17.69 -10.98
C ASP A 12 3.32 -16.63 -11.89
N ASN A 13 2.96 -17.03 -13.12
CA ASN A 13 2.25 -16.13 -14.03
C ASN A 13 0.89 -15.74 -13.47
N GLN A 14 0.19 -16.57 -12.70
CA GLN A 14 -1.16 -16.23 -12.21
C GLN A 14 -1.13 -15.08 -11.20
N PHE A 15 -0.16 -15.00 -10.28
CA PHE A 15 -0.07 -13.88 -9.34
C PHE A 15 0.39 -12.58 -10.03
N MET A 16 1.38 -12.68 -10.91
CA MET A 16 1.87 -11.54 -11.67
C MET A 16 0.83 -11.03 -12.65
N LEU A 17 0.11 -11.91 -13.35
CA LEU A 17 -0.97 -11.54 -14.28
C LEU A 17 -2.18 -10.94 -13.54
N LYS A 18 -2.54 -11.45 -12.35
CA LYS A 18 -3.59 -10.84 -11.51
C LYS A 18 -3.21 -9.42 -11.10
N THR A 19 -1.98 -9.23 -10.66
CA THR A 19 -1.45 -7.92 -10.25
C THR A 19 -1.37 -6.96 -11.43
N LEU A 20 -0.87 -7.44 -12.57
CA LEU A 20 -0.75 -6.64 -13.80
C LEU A 20 -2.13 -6.28 -14.36
N THR A 21 -3.05 -7.24 -14.44
CA THR A 21 -4.42 -6.99 -14.92
C THR A 21 -5.14 -6.00 -14.01
N PHE A 22 -4.97 -6.12 -12.69
CA PHE A 22 -5.53 -5.17 -11.74
C PHE A 22 -4.96 -3.76 -11.95
N ALA A 23 -3.64 -3.61 -12.11
CA ALA A 23 -3.00 -2.33 -12.38
C ALA A 23 -3.45 -1.71 -13.71
N VAL A 24 -3.53 -2.51 -14.78
CA VAL A 24 -3.97 -2.06 -16.10
C VAL A 24 -5.46 -1.67 -16.10
N LEU A 25 -6.32 -2.45 -15.44
CA LEU A 25 -7.74 -2.11 -15.28
C LEU A 25 -7.91 -0.80 -14.53
N HIS A 26 -7.20 -0.62 -13.41
CA HIS A 26 -7.27 0.60 -12.62
C HIS A 26 -6.85 1.84 -13.43
N PHE A 27 -5.70 1.75 -14.11
CA PHE A 27 -5.23 2.82 -15.00
C PHE A 27 -6.18 3.08 -16.18
N GLY A 28 -6.71 2.01 -16.79
CA GLY A 28 -7.64 2.10 -17.91
C GLY A 28 -8.98 2.74 -17.53
N VAL A 29 -9.54 2.39 -16.36
CA VAL A 29 -10.78 2.99 -15.85
C VAL A 29 -10.57 4.47 -15.54
N ALA A 30 -9.48 4.82 -14.83
CA ALA A 30 -9.14 6.21 -14.51
C ALA A 30 -8.94 7.05 -15.78
N PHE A 31 -8.18 6.54 -16.75
CA PHE A 31 -7.98 7.19 -18.05
C PHE A 31 -9.29 7.36 -18.82
N THR A 32 -10.14 6.33 -18.87
CA THR A 32 -11.41 6.35 -19.62
C THR A 32 -12.38 7.37 -19.03
N ILE A 33 -12.58 7.37 -17.70
CA ILE A 33 -13.45 8.34 -17.03
C ILE A 33 -12.93 9.76 -17.28
N ALA A 34 -11.64 10.00 -17.10
CA ALA A 34 -11.05 11.33 -17.32
C ALA A 34 -11.14 11.77 -18.79
N TYR A 35 -10.97 10.85 -19.74
CA TYR A 35 -11.09 11.13 -21.17
C TYR A 35 -12.54 11.44 -21.57
N VAL A 36 -13.52 10.71 -21.03
CA VAL A 36 -14.96 10.99 -21.28
C VAL A 36 -15.35 12.36 -20.72
N LEU A 37 -14.85 12.73 -19.55
CA LEU A 37 -15.18 14.02 -18.92
C LEU A 37 -14.47 15.20 -19.57
N THR A 38 -13.22 15.01 -20.02
CA THR A 38 -12.36 16.12 -20.48
C THR A 38 -12.24 16.20 -22.01
N GLY A 39 -12.40 15.08 -22.71
CA GLY A 39 -12.16 14.96 -24.15
C GLY A 39 -10.70 15.09 -24.58
N SER A 40 -9.74 15.10 -23.65
CA SER A 40 -8.32 15.34 -23.92
C SER A 40 -7.42 14.25 -23.34
N ILE A 41 -6.62 13.64 -24.21
CA ILE A 41 -5.67 12.56 -23.88
C ILE A 41 -4.59 13.03 -22.89
N GLY A 42 -4.17 14.29 -22.99
CA GLY A 42 -3.10 14.83 -22.12
C GLY A 42 -3.56 15.03 -20.67
N ILE A 43 -4.82 15.40 -20.47
CA ILE A 43 -5.37 15.61 -19.13
C ILE A 43 -5.72 14.26 -18.50
N SER A 44 -6.25 13.31 -19.27
CA SER A 44 -6.60 11.98 -18.75
C SER A 44 -5.38 11.15 -18.35
N SER A 45 -4.22 11.29 -19.01
CA SER A 45 -2.98 10.64 -18.55
C SER A 45 -2.44 11.25 -17.25
N ALA A 46 -2.52 12.58 -17.09
CA ALA A 46 -2.15 13.26 -15.85
C ALA A 46 -3.05 12.82 -14.67
N VAL A 47 -4.36 12.70 -14.90
CA VAL A 47 -5.32 12.22 -13.90
C VAL A 47 -5.07 10.76 -13.56
N ALA A 48 -4.75 9.90 -14.52
CA ALA A 48 -4.46 8.49 -14.26
C ALA A 48 -3.25 8.27 -13.31
N LEU A 49 -2.32 9.23 -13.23
CA LEU A 49 -1.20 9.21 -12.28
C LEU A 49 -1.54 9.85 -10.93
N ILE A 50 -2.58 10.69 -10.88
CA ILE A 50 -2.89 11.49 -9.69
C ILE A 50 -3.45 10.63 -8.55
N GLU A 51 -4.14 9.54 -8.86
CA GLU A 51 -4.75 8.64 -7.87
C GLU A 51 -3.69 7.97 -6.97
N PRO A 52 -2.66 7.27 -7.49
CA PRO A 52 -1.60 6.70 -6.65
C PRO A 52 -0.75 7.76 -5.94
N LEU A 53 -0.54 8.92 -6.57
CA LEU A 53 0.18 10.05 -5.97
C LEU A 53 -0.60 10.64 -4.79
N ALA A 54 -1.90 10.90 -4.95
CA ALA A 54 -2.77 11.40 -3.91
C ALA A 54 -2.84 10.43 -2.74
N ASN A 55 -2.98 9.12 -3.01
CA ASN A 55 -3.02 8.10 -1.97
C ASN A 55 -1.71 8.09 -1.14
N THR A 56 -0.56 8.28 -1.81
CA THR A 56 0.75 8.38 -1.15
C THR A 56 0.91 9.68 -0.36
N VAL A 57 0.49 10.82 -0.92
CA VAL A 57 0.55 12.14 -0.25
C VAL A 57 -0.34 12.15 0.99
N VAL A 58 -1.58 11.66 0.88
CA VAL A 58 -2.50 11.55 2.00
C VAL A 58 -1.93 10.65 3.09
N PHE A 59 -1.38 9.48 2.72
CA PHE A 59 -0.73 8.60 3.70
C PHE A 59 0.46 9.27 4.38
N TYR A 60 1.30 9.99 3.63
CA TYR A 60 2.44 10.72 4.18
C TYR A 60 2.01 11.83 5.16
N PHE A 61 0.97 12.60 4.83
CA PHE A 61 0.43 13.61 5.73
C PHE A 61 -0.26 12.98 6.94
N HIS A 62 -0.98 11.86 6.77
CA HIS A 62 -1.59 11.12 7.87
C HIS A 62 -0.52 10.64 8.86
N GLU A 63 0.56 10.03 8.37
CA GLU A 63 1.68 9.60 9.20
C GLU A 63 2.36 10.77 9.90
N LYS A 64 2.60 11.89 9.19
CA LYS A 64 3.20 13.10 9.77
C LYS A 64 2.32 13.77 10.82
N ALA A 65 1.00 13.77 10.61
CA ALA A 65 0.02 14.25 11.57
C ALA A 65 -0.03 13.32 12.78
N TRP A 66 -0.10 12.00 12.56
CA TRP A 66 -0.13 11.00 13.61
C TRP A 66 1.15 11.00 14.45
N GLN A 67 2.33 11.18 13.88
CA GLN A 67 3.56 11.35 14.65
C GLN A 67 3.55 12.60 15.54
N ARG A 68 2.84 13.65 15.14
CA ARG A 68 2.74 14.89 15.92
C ARG A 68 1.75 14.79 17.08
N PHE A 69 0.68 13.99 16.93
CA PHE A 69 -0.32 13.74 17.98
C PHE A 69 -0.02 12.47 18.83
N GLY A 70 0.60 11.46 18.23
CA GLY A 70 0.90 10.13 18.79
C GLY A 70 2.23 10.03 19.53
N LYS A 71 3.06 11.09 19.56
CA LYS A 71 4.25 11.16 20.44
C LYS A 71 3.93 10.93 21.92
N LYS A 72 2.67 11.08 22.33
CA LYS A 72 2.22 10.80 23.70
C LYS A 72 2.01 9.31 23.99
N GLU A 73 1.70 8.47 22.99
CA GLU A 73 1.39 7.04 23.24
C GLU A 73 2.61 6.14 23.20
N GLN A 74 3.62 6.42 22.37
CA GLN A 74 4.81 5.57 22.26
C GLN A 74 5.71 5.64 23.51
N LEU A 75 5.76 6.78 24.19
CA LEU A 75 6.48 6.92 25.47
C LEU A 75 5.78 6.15 26.61
N ALA A 76 4.44 6.08 26.60
CA ALA A 76 3.67 5.33 27.61
C ALA A 76 3.78 3.81 27.41
N GLN A 77 3.94 3.32 26.18
CA GLN A 77 4.09 1.89 25.86
C GLN A 77 5.50 1.35 26.15
N ALA A 78 6.53 2.20 26.03
CA ALA A 78 7.91 1.83 26.39
C ALA A 78 8.13 1.71 27.90
N GLU A 79 7.34 2.40 28.72
CA GLU A 79 7.35 2.27 30.19
C GLU A 79 6.63 0.99 30.66
N LYS A 80 5.52 0.61 30.01
CA LYS A 80 4.71 -0.56 30.39
C LYS A 80 5.40 -1.90 30.19
N HIS A 81 6.38 -2.00 29.29
CA HIS A 81 7.12 -3.24 29.01
C HIS A 81 8.45 -3.39 29.77
N ARG A 82 8.90 -2.37 30.52
CA ARG A 82 10.19 -2.40 31.25
C ARG A 82 10.04 -2.58 32.77
N PHE A 83 8.83 -2.91 33.26
CA PHE A 83 8.63 -3.05 34.69
C PHE A 83 7.66 -4.16 35.09
N PRO A 84 8.16 -5.40 35.25
CA PRO A 84 7.81 -6.23 36.38
C PRO A 84 8.78 -5.89 37.52
N LEU A 85 8.37 -4.98 38.41
CA LEU A 85 8.92 -4.95 39.75
C LEU A 85 8.54 -6.26 40.44
N HIS A 86 9.49 -6.77 41.21
CA HIS A 86 9.23 -7.59 42.39
C HIS A 86 8.90 -9.07 42.14
N GLN A 87 9.97 -9.85 41.93
CA GLN A 87 10.00 -11.23 42.40
C GLN A 87 11.16 -11.42 43.39
N CYS A 88 11.12 -10.64 44.48
CA CYS A 88 11.71 -11.03 45.74
C CYS A 88 10.64 -11.76 46.56
N VAL A 89 10.58 -13.08 46.45
CA VAL A 89 10.10 -13.96 47.53
C VAL A 89 11.14 -15.05 47.66
N GLY A 90 11.99 -14.90 48.68
CA GLY A 90 12.71 -16.02 49.25
C GLY A 90 11.74 -16.87 50.05
N ASN A 91 11.89 -18.19 49.92
CA ASN A 91 12.00 -19.16 51.01
C ASN A 91 12.25 -20.54 50.40
#